data_AF-A0A3A0D307-F1
#
_entry.id   AF-A0A3A0D307-F1
#
_cell.length_a   1.000
_cell.length_b   1.000
_cell.length_c   1.000
_cell.angle_alpha   90.00
_cell.angle_beta   90.00
_cell.angle_gamma   90.00
#
_symmetry.space_group_name_H-M   'P 1'
#
loop_
_entity.id
_entity.type
_entity.pdbx_description
1 polymer ?
#
loop_
_entity_poly.entity_id
_entity_poly.type
_entity_poly.pdbx_seq_one_letter_code
_entity_poly.pdbx_strand_id
1 'polypeptide(L)' 'MSQDFSQHEGVFIGREEGIPTLFFAFVHDTRRGLAQGGLRFWRYQSLADVLVDGLRLAQGMTRKNALAGLWWGGGKGII' A
#
# COMPACT_ATOMS: atom_id res chain seq x y z
N MET A 1 5.04 13.05 -13.70
CA MET A 1 4.77 12.25 -12.48
C MET A 1 3.97 11.03 -12.90
N SER A 2 4.34 9.82 -12.43
CA SER A 2 3.65 8.57 -12.81
C SER A 2 2.14 8.65 -12.53
N GLN A 3 1.29 8.00 -13.32
CA GLN A 3 -0.15 7.94 -13.06
C GLN A 3 -0.51 7.05 -11.84
N ASP A 4 0.46 6.29 -11.32
CA ASP A 4 0.28 5.34 -10.21
C ASP A 4 -0.14 6.00 -8.88
N PHE A 5 -0.01 7.34 -8.75
CA PHE A 5 -0.46 8.09 -7.57
C PHE A 5 -1.97 8.40 -7.58
N SER A 6 -2.66 8.21 -8.70
CA SER A 6 -4.07 8.59 -8.81
C SER A 6 -4.99 7.48 -8.31
N GLN A 7 -6.02 7.87 -7.54
CA GLN A 7 -7.15 7.03 -7.10
C GLN A 7 -6.91 6.08 -5.91
N HIS A 8 -5.85 6.24 -5.13
CA HIS A 8 -5.78 5.55 -3.83
C HIS A 8 -6.84 6.11 -2.87
N GLU A 9 -7.61 5.22 -2.26
CA GLU A 9 -8.58 5.58 -1.22
C GLU A 9 -7.91 6.14 0.04
N GLY A 10 -6.68 5.73 0.35
CA GLY A 10 -5.95 6.30 1.48
C GLY A 10 -4.54 5.77 1.71
N VAL A 11 -3.77 6.57 2.44
CA VAL A 11 -2.48 6.20 3.02
C VAL A 11 -2.54 6.50 4.51
N PHE A 12 -2.27 5.48 5.32
CA PHE A 12 -2.27 5.57 6.77
C PHE A 12 -0.84 5.40 7.27
N ILE A 13 -0.42 6.28 8.18
CA ILE A 13 0.92 6.30 8.76
C ILE A 13 0.76 6.18 10.27
N GLY A 14 1.41 5.17 10.85
CA GLY A 14 1.46 4.94 12.29
C GLY A 14 2.88 5.08 12.82
N ARG A 15 3.00 5.47 14.07
CA ARG A 15 4.25 5.51 14.84
C ARG A 15 3.96 5.00 16.23
N GLU A 16 4.88 4.21 16.75
CA GLU A 16 4.87 3.75 18.14
C GLU A 16 5.97 4.49 18.93
N GLU A 17 5.72 4.83 20.19
CA GLU A 17 6.73 5.44 21.04
C GLU A 17 7.84 4.43 21.37
N GLY A 18 9.10 4.89 21.42
CA GLY A 18 10.26 4.02 21.66
C GLY A 18 10.69 3.15 20.47
N ILE A 19 9.93 3.10 19.37
CA ILE A 19 10.31 2.39 18.14
C ILE A 19 10.70 3.43 17.06
N PRO A 20 11.95 3.42 16.55
CA PRO A 20 12.41 4.38 15.54
C PRO A 20 11.95 4.00 14.11
N THR A 21 10.71 3.55 13.96
CA THR A 21 10.14 3.02 12.71
C THR A 21 8.76 3.61 12.48
N LEU A 22 8.45 3.90 11.21
CA LEU A 22 7.12 4.30 10.77
C LEU A 22 6.44 3.10 10.12
N PHE A 23 5.15 2.92 10.41
CA PHE A 23 4.33 1.86 9.85
C PHE A 23 3.40 2.48 8.81
N PHE A 24 3.29 1.88 7.64
CA PHE A 24 2.46 2.38 6.56
C PHE A 24 1.44 1.32 6.13
N ALA A 25 0.20 1.77 5.91
CA ALA A 25 -0.81 1.02 5.20
C ALA A 25 -1.32 1.82 4.01
N PHE A 26 -1.22 1.24 2.83
CA PHE A 26 -1.66 1.82 1.57
C PHE A 26 -2.93 1.09 1.12
N VAL A 27 -3.98 1.83 0.82
CA VAL A 27 -5.24 1.31 0.29
C VAL A 27 -5.47 1.92 -1.09
N HIS A 28 -5.45 1.09 -2.13
CA HIS A 28 -5.71 1.56 -3.48
C HIS A 28 -7.21 1.56 -3.80
N ASP A 29 -7.88 0.43 -3.65
CA ASP A 29 -9.29 0.27 -4.06
C ASP A 29 -9.96 -0.85 -3.28
N THR A 30 -11.16 -0.61 -2.74
CA THR A 30 -11.98 -1.55 -1.97
C THR A 30 -13.32 -1.89 -2.63
N ARG A 31 -13.56 -1.49 -3.88
CA ARG A 31 -14.83 -1.76 -4.61
C ARG A 31 -15.17 -3.25 -4.73
N ARG A 32 -14.17 -4.13 -4.72
CA ARG A 32 -14.34 -5.60 -4.76
C ARG A 32 -14.24 -6.27 -3.39
N GLY A 33 -14.21 -5.51 -2.29
CA GLY A 33 -14.04 -6.02 -0.93
C GLY A 33 -12.85 -5.38 -0.20
N LEU A 34 -12.52 -5.90 0.99
CA LEU A 34 -11.44 -5.35 1.81
C LEU A 34 -10.10 -5.33 1.07
N ALA A 35 -9.29 -4.31 1.32
CA ALA A 35 -7.96 -4.20 0.76
C ALA A 35 -7.07 -5.32 1.29
N GLN A 36 -6.51 -6.13 0.38
CA GLN A 36 -5.63 -7.24 0.72
C GLN A 36 -4.28 -7.09 0.05
N GLY A 37 -3.22 -7.44 0.79
CA GLY A 37 -1.85 -7.44 0.30
C GLY A 37 -0.85 -7.76 1.40
N GLY A 38 0.35 -8.17 1.00
CA GLY A 38 1.39 -8.56 1.95
C GLY A 38 2.03 -7.38 2.67
N LEU A 39 2.69 -7.66 3.79
CA LEU A 39 3.54 -6.74 4.52
C LEU A 39 4.97 -6.79 3.96
N ARG A 40 5.63 -5.65 3.81
CA ARG A 40 7.05 -5.55 3.45
C ARG A 40 7.79 -4.92 4.62
N PHE A 41 8.87 -5.56 5.06
CA PHE A 41 9.82 -4.97 5.99
C PHE A 41 11.08 -4.61 5.22
N TRP A 42 11.36 -3.31 5.08
CA TRP A 42 12.50 -2.84 4.28
C TRP A 42 12.98 -1.46 4.69
N ARG A 43 14.28 -1.19 4.57
CA ARG A 43 14.85 0.13 4.87
C ARG A 43 14.83 1.00 3.62
N TYR A 44 14.23 2.18 3.74
CA TYR A 44 14.17 3.18 2.68
C TYR A 44 15.05 4.38 3.04
N GLN A 45 15.60 5.05 2.02
CA GLN A 45 16.46 6.23 2.21
C GLN A 45 15.63 7.49 2.51
N SER A 46 14.40 7.55 1.99
CA SER A 46 13.50 8.67 2.19
C SER A 46 12.03 8.23 2.33
N LEU A 47 11.21 9.12 2.89
CA LEU A 47 9.75 8.94 2.93
C LEU A 47 9.14 8.84 1.53
N ALA A 48 9.71 9.57 0.56
CA ALA A 48 9.25 9.52 -0.83
C ALA A 48 9.41 8.12 -1.43
N ASP A 49 10.53 7.44 -1.15
CA ASP A 49 10.76 6.08 -1.64
C ASP A 49 9.72 5.09 -1.10
N VAL A 50 9.36 5.22 0.19
CA VAL A 50 8.32 4.42 0.83
C VAL A 50 6.96 4.65 0.15
N LEU A 51 6.61 5.91 -0.08
CA LEU A 51 5.33 6.28 -0.70
C LEU A 51 5.23 5.76 -2.14
N VAL A 52 6.27 5.97 -2.95
CA VAL A 52 6.31 5.49 -4.35
C VAL A 52 6.14 3.97 -4.40
N ASP A 53 6.88 3.25 -3.55
CA ASP A 53 6.82 1.79 -3.54
C ASP A 53 5.47 1.27 -3.02
N GLY A 54 4.98 1.82 -1.91
CA GLY A 54 3.71 1.43 -1.31
C GLY A 54 2.50 1.65 -2.22
N LEU A 55 2.42 2.83 -2.85
CA LEU A 55 1.33 3.16 -3.77
C LEU A 55 1.33 2.23 -4.99
N ARG A 56 2.48 2.04 -5.62
CA ARG A 56 2.66 1.15 -6.77
C ARG A 56 2.29 -0.29 -6.43
N LEU A 57 2.70 -0.79 -5.26
CA LEU A 57 2.40 -2.16 -4.83
C LEU A 57 0.92 -2.35 -4.48
N ALA A 58 0.28 -1.39 -3.82
CA ALA A 58 -1.15 -1.46 -3.52
C ALA A 58 -2.00 -1.49 -4.80
N GLN A 59 -1.66 -0.66 -5.79
CA GLN A 59 -2.31 -0.69 -7.10
C GLN A 59 -2.08 -2.04 -7.82
N GLY A 60 -0.85 -2.55 -7.75
CA GLY A 60 -0.52 -3.88 -8.25
C GLY A 60 -1.39 -4.98 -7.62
N MET A 61 -1.67 -4.89 -6.32
CA MET A 61 -2.56 -5.83 -5.63
C MET A 61 -4.01 -5.73 -6.10
N THR A 62 -4.55 -4.53 -6.32
CA THR A 62 -5.90 -4.38 -6.91
C THR A 62 -5.98 -5.08 -8.26
N ARG A 63 -5.02 -4.81 -9.15
CA ARG A 63 -4.98 -5.41 -10.50
C ARG A 63 -4.82 -6.94 -10.42
N LYS A 64 -3.92 -7.42 -9.56
CA LYS A 64 -3.67 -8.85 -9.36
C LYS A 64 -4.91 -9.58 -8.85
N ASN A 65 -5.55 -9.05 -7.82
CA ASN A 65 -6.76 -9.65 -7.25
C ASN A 65 -7.91 -9.63 -8.26
N ALA A 66 -8.06 -8.54 -9.01
CA ALA A 66 -9.09 -8.41 -10.02
C ALA A 66 -8.91 -9.41 -11.17
N LEU A 67 -7.69 -9.54 -11.71
CA LEU A 67 -7.34 -10.49 -12.78
C LEU A 67 -7.43 -11.95 -12.33
N ALA A 68 -7.14 -12.23 -11.06
CA ALA A 68 -7.29 -13.56 -10.46
C ALA A 68 -8.75 -13.92 -10.13
N GLY A 69 -9.72 -13.03 -10.42
CA GLY A 69 -11.13 -13.28 -10.14
C GLY A 69 -11.51 -13.22 -8.66
N LEU A 70 -10.64 -12.69 -7.79
CA LEU A 70 -10.86 -12.66 -6.34
C LEU A 70 -11.78 -11.51 -5.91
N TRP A 71 -12.56 -11.69 -4.85
CA TRP A 71 -13.40 -10.66 -4.25
C TRP A 71 -12.64 -9.90 -3.15
N TRP A 72 -11.51 -9.29 -3.56
CA TRP A 72 -10.66 -8.49 -2.68
C TRP A 72 -10.27 -7.18 -3.38
N GLY A 73 -10.14 -6.12 -2.58
CA GLY A 73 -9.50 -4.88 -2.97
C GLY A 73 -7.97 -5.01 -3.03
N GLY A 74 -7.26 -3.90 -3.17
CA GLY A 74 -5.79 -3.87 -3.17
C GLY A 74 -5.22 -3.01 -2.07
N GLY A 75 -4.36 -3.62 -1.25
CA GLY A 75 -3.64 -2.92 -0.19
C GLY A 75 -2.18 -3.31 -0.13
N LYS A 76 -1.41 -2.58 0.69
CA LYS A 76 -0.02 -2.92 1.00
C LYS A 76 0.37 -2.40 2.38
N GLY A 77 1.04 -3.24 3.17
CA GLY A 77 1.73 -2.80 4.38
C GLY A 77 3.23 -2.60 4.12
N ILE A 78 3.81 -1.54 4.68
CA ILE A 78 5.26 -1.34 4.74
C ILE A 78 5.66 -0.97 6.17
N ILE A 79 6.72 -1.61 6.65
CA ILE A 79 7.41 -1.33 7.91
C ILE A 79 8.84 -0.93 7.58
#